data_AF-A0A7F5RJF6-F1
#
_entry.id   AF-A0A7F5RJF6-F1
#
_cell.length_a   1.000
_cell.length_b   1.000
_cell.length_c   1.000
_cell.angle_alpha   90.00
_cell.angle_beta   90.00
_cell.angle_gamma   90.00
#
_symmetry.space_group_name_H-M   'P 1'
#
loop_
_entity.id
_entity.type
_entity.pdbx_description
1 polymer ?
#
loop_
_entity_poly.entity_id
_entity_poly.type
_entity_poly.pdbx_seq_one_letter_code
_entity_poly.pdbx_strand_id
1 'polypeptide(L)'
;MDPILLILALVVIGIIYFLKEDPTQKEIAEAVERFPGPKRYPIVGTNFSFLLKPKEEIFLLIAERVKKFGSPHKAWMGKLPMINLNTPEDVELILNNSVQIKKGYLYKFIQPWLLDGLLTSYGAYWHKNRKLITPTFHFSILEQFVEIFDEKSRILVSKLMPQANGQVFNVYPNITHCALDIICETAMGVAVNAMDKPNSEYVSAVYGISKLATDRAFLPWYHSDFIFYRTAMGKQFLKYVNILHGFTEKVIKERKGKLADTTTDQEIHEDEEFIGKKKRKAFLDMLLEASKGGTIMNDLEIRQEVDTFMFEGHDTTTAAICWTLFLIGNNPDIQEKAFKEQEEIFHGEDRPVTMKDLGEMKYLERVIKETLRLYPSVPFISRLLTEELVVSK
;
A
#
# COMPACT_ATOMS: atom_id res chain seq x y z
N MET A 1 0.93 -48.67 20.14
CA MET A 1 -0.02 -47.56 20.30
C MET A 1 -0.60 -47.29 18.92
N ASP A 2 -1.92 -47.36 18.78
CA ASP A 2 -2.58 -47.18 17.47
C ASP A 2 -2.25 -45.77 16.91
N PRO A 3 -1.70 -45.67 15.68
CA PRO A 3 -1.37 -44.39 15.05
C PRO A 3 -2.54 -43.40 15.02
N ILE A 4 -3.78 -43.90 14.91
CA ILE A 4 -4.99 -43.07 14.89
C ILE A 4 -5.24 -42.45 16.27
N LEU A 5 -5.09 -43.23 17.34
CA LEU A 5 -5.21 -42.76 18.72
C LEU A 5 -4.11 -41.74 19.07
N LEU A 6 -2.89 -41.93 18.55
CA LEU A 6 -1.81 -40.96 18.72
C LEU A 6 -2.09 -39.63 18.01
N ILE A 7 -2.59 -39.68 16.77
CA ILE A 7 -2.99 -38.47 16.03
C ILE A 7 -4.14 -37.76 16.74
N LEU A 8 -5.18 -38.49 17.17
CA LEU A 8 -6.29 -37.91 17.93
C LEU A 8 -5.82 -37.27 19.24
N ALA A 9 -4.94 -37.94 20.00
CA ALA A 9 -4.38 -37.40 21.22
C ALA A 9 -3.56 -36.12 20.96
N LEU A 10 -2.74 -36.08 19.91
CA LEU A 10 -1.98 -34.89 19.52
C LEU A 10 -2.89 -33.75 19.05
N VAL A 11 -3.98 -34.06 18.34
CA VAL A 11 -4.99 -33.07 17.95
C VAL A 11 -5.70 -32.51 19.18
N VAL A 12 -6.12 -33.35 20.12
CA VAL A 12 -6.78 -32.91 21.36
C VAL A 12 -5.82 -32.09 22.24
N ILE A 13 -4.57 -32.52 22.40
CA ILE A 13 -3.53 -31.75 23.11
C ILE A 13 -3.27 -30.43 22.40
N GLY A 14 -3.22 -30.43 21.06
CA GLY A 14 -3.10 -29.23 20.24
C GLY A 14 -4.28 -28.28 20.43
N ILE A 15 -5.52 -28.81 20.49
CA ILE A 15 -6.72 -28.04 20.78
C ILE A 15 -6.69 -27.49 22.21
N ILE A 16 -6.31 -28.28 23.22
CA ILE A 16 -6.23 -27.82 24.62
C ILE A 16 -5.15 -26.74 24.77
N TYR A 17 -3.95 -26.94 24.20
CA TYR A 17 -2.89 -25.95 24.21
C TYR A 17 -3.31 -24.68 23.46
N PHE A 18 -4.02 -24.84 22.35
CA PHE A 18 -4.59 -23.71 21.63
C PHE A 18 -5.64 -23.00 22.51
N LEU A 19 -6.59 -23.71 23.12
CA LEU A 19 -7.63 -23.12 23.95
C LEU A 19 -7.13 -22.56 25.28
N LYS A 20 -5.92 -22.93 25.72
CA LYS A 20 -5.30 -22.36 26.92
C LYS A 20 -4.95 -20.89 26.66
N GLU A 21 -5.77 -20.00 27.20
CA GLU A 21 -5.54 -18.56 27.15
C GLU A 21 -4.41 -18.18 28.13
N ASP A 22 -3.44 -17.41 27.63
CA ASP A 22 -2.43 -16.73 28.44
C ASP A 22 -3.14 -15.75 29.41
N PRO A 23 -2.79 -15.71 30.72
CA PRO A 23 -3.38 -14.77 31.67
C PRO A 23 -3.39 -13.31 31.18
N THR A 24 -2.34 -12.87 30.50
CA THR A 24 -2.23 -11.51 29.94
C THR A 24 -3.25 -11.31 28.80
N GLN A 25 -3.46 -12.34 27.97
CA GLN A 25 -4.47 -12.31 26.91
C GLN A 25 -5.88 -12.31 27.49
N LYS A 26 -6.08 -12.93 28.65
CA LYS A 26 -7.37 -12.94 29.34
C LYS A 26 -7.76 -11.55 29.85
N GLU A 27 -6.84 -10.80 30.47
CA GLU A 27 -7.11 -9.43 30.93
C GLU A 27 -7.46 -8.49 29.77
N ILE A 28 -6.70 -8.56 28.68
CA ILE A 28 -6.98 -7.81 27.45
C ILE A 28 -8.34 -8.22 26.86
N ALA A 29 -8.64 -9.52 26.84
CA ALA A 29 -9.92 -10.02 26.37
C ALA A 29 -11.08 -9.46 27.19
N GLU A 30 -10.98 -9.49 28.52
CA GLU A 30 -11.99 -8.96 29.42
C GLU A 30 -12.18 -7.44 29.24
N ALA A 31 -11.11 -6.68 29.03
CA ALA A 31 -11.20 -5.25 28.73
C ALA A 31 -11.93 -4.97 27.41
N VAL A 32 -11.60 -5.73 26.36
CA VAL A 32 -12.21 -5.61 25.02
C VAL A 32 -13.69 -6.02 25.04
N GLU A 33 -14.04 -7.05 25.81
CA GLU A 33 -15.43 -7.51 25.93
C GLU A 33 -16.37 -6.46 26.55
N ARG A 34 -15.86 -5.43 27.24
CA ARG A 34 -16.64 -4.31 27.78
C ARG A 34 -17.23 -3.40 26.71
N PHE A 35 -16.70 -3.42 25.50
CA PHE A 35 -17.19 -2.59 24.38
C PHE A 35 -18.38 -3.26 23.67
N PRO A 36 -19.30 -2.48 23.08
CA PRO A 36 -20.33 -3.04 22.22
C PRO A 36 -19.69 -3.71 21.00
N GLY A 37 -20.31 -4.74 20.45
CA GLY A 37 -19.81 -5.39 19.23
C GLY A 37 -20.49 -6.72 18.92
N PRO A 38 -20.13 -7.33 17.77
CA PRO A 38 -20.68 -8.61 17.36
C PRO A 38 -20.25 -9.75 18.30
N LYS A 39 -21.06 -10.80 18.32
CA LYS A 39 -20.80 -12.01 19.11
C LYS A 39 -19.48 -12.67 18.66
N ARG A 40 -18.60 -12.94 19.62
CA ARG A 40 -17.38 -13.73 19.43
C ARG A 40 -17.72 -15.22 19.41
N TYR A 41 -17.29 -15.92 18.38
CA TYR A 41 -17.35 -17.39 18.30
C TYR A 41 -15.98 -18.00 18.62
N PRO A 42 -15.93 -19.23 19.18
CA PRO A 42 -14.67 -19.94 19.37
C PRO A 42 -13.90 -20.08 18.04
N ILE A 43 -12.56 -19.95 18.10
CA ILE A 43 -11.61 -20.13 16.98
C ILE A 43 -11.69 -19.05 15.89
N VAL A 44 -12.88 -18.67 15.39
CA VAL A 44 -13.08 -17.72 14.29
C VAL A 44 -13.32 -16.27 14.76
N GLY A 45 -13.59 -16.08 16.05
CA GLY A 45 -13.86 -14.76 16.60
C GLY A 45 -15.14 -14.17 16.03
N THR A 46 -15.09 -12.91 15.63
CA THR A 46 -16.21 -12.22 14.97
C THR A 46 -16.19 -12.38 13.46
N ASN A 47 -15.19 -13.04 12.87
CA ASN A 47 -15.07 -13.16 11.41
C ASN A 47 -16.04 -14.17 10.79
N PHE A 48 -16.77 -14.93 11.61
CA PHE A 48 -17.72 -15.93 11.12
C PHE A 48 -18.71 -15.37 10.07
N SER A 49 -19.22 -14.15 10.26
CA SER A 49 -20.13 -13.53 9.29
C SER A 49 -19.46 -13.19 7.95
N PHE A 50 -18.15 -12.96 7.93
CA PHE A 50 -17.41 -12.69 6.69
C PHE A 50 -17.15 -13.98 5.91
N LEU A 51 -16.97 -15.12 6.59
CA LEU A 51 -16.73 -16.42 5.95
C LEU A 51 -17.91 -16.92 5.10
N LEU A 52 -19.12 -16.47 5.42
CA LEU A 52 -20.36 -16.90 4.75
C LEU A 52 -20.77 -15.98 3.61
N LYS A 53 -19.97 -14.95 3.32
CA LYS A 53 -20.35 -13.85 2.42
C LYS A 53 -19.32 -13.71 1.29
N PRO A 54 -19.77 -13.33 0.08
CA PRO A 54 -18.86 -12.94 -0.99
C PRO A 54 -17.91 -11.84 -0.51
N LYS A 55 -16.69 -11.80 -1.07
CA LYS A 55 -15.67 -10.84 -0.64
C LYS A 55 -16.07 -9.39 -0.92
N GLU A 56 -16.86 -9.22 -1.97
CA GLU A 56 -17.41 -7.95 -2.44
C GLU A 56 -18.41 -7.36 -1.42
N GLU A 57 -19.03 -8.20 -0.59
CA GLU A 57 -19.95 -7.77 0.48
C GLU A 57 -19.24 -7.43 1.80
N ILE A 58 -17.94 -7.75 1.96
CA ILE A 58 -17.21 -7.56 3.23
C ILE A 58 -17.28 -6.11 3.70
N PHE A 59 -17.07 -5.16 2.79
CA PHE A 59 -17.10 -3.73 3.13
C PHE A 59 -18.49 -3.28 3.61
N LEU A 60 -19.57 -3.78 2.99
CA LEU A 60 -20.95 -3.50 3.40
C LEU A 60 -21.21 -4.03 4.81
N LEU A 61 -20.75 -5.24 5.13
CA LEU A 61 -20.88 -5.83 6.46
C LEU A 61 -20.11 -5.03 7.52
N ILE A 62 -18.95 -4.49 7.17
CA ILE A 62 -18.19 -3.61 8.07
C ILE A 62 -18.99 -2.31 8.30
N ALA A 63 -19.51 -1.68 7.24
CA ALA A 63 -20.33 -0.48 7.37
C ALA A 63 -21.60 -0.71 8.21
N GLU A 64 -22.26 -1.87 8.07
CA GLU A 64 -23.40 -2.27 8.92
C GLU A 64 -23.00 -2.41 10.39
N ARG A 65 -21.83 -2.99 10.69
CA ARG A 65 -21.31 -3.09 12.06
C ARG A 65 -21.06 -1.72 12.66
N VAL A 66 -20.45 -0.80 11.90
CA VAL A 66 -20.23 0.59 12.33
C VAL A 66 -21.56 1.27 12.65
N LYS A 67 -22.55 1.16 11.77
CA LYS A 67 -23.90 1.72 12.01
C LYS A 67 -24.59 1.12 13.23
N LYS A 68 -24.39 -0.17 13.50
CA LYS A 68 -25.06 -0.89 14.59
C LYS A 68 -24.41 -0.66 15.96
N PHE A 69 -23.09 -0.64 16.03
CA PHE A 69 -22.35 -0.63 17.30
C PHE A 69 -21.65 0.71 17.59
N GLY A 70 -21.53 1.59 16.60
CA GLY A 70 -20.87 2.89 16.75
C GLY A 70 -19.35 2.79 16.86
N SER A 71 -18.76 3.78 17.53
CA SER A 71 -17.35 3.88 17.86
C SER A 71 -17.21 4.25 19.33
N PRO A 72 -16.29 3.63 20.10
CA PRO A 72 -15.53 2.42 19.76
C PRO A 72 -16.38 1.15 19.84
N HIS A 73 -16.07 0.14 19.01
CA HIS A 73 -16.68 -1.19 19.12
C HIS A 73 -15.67 -2.33 19.04
N LYS A 74 -15.92 -3.43 19.75
CA LYS A 74 -15.04 -4.61 19.74
C LYS A 74 -15.21 -5.43 18.46
N ALA A 75 -14.12 -6.06 18.05
CA ALA A 75 -14.10 -7.14 17.09
C ALA A 75 -13.06 -8.19 17.51
N TRP A 76 -13.17 -9.37 16.93
CA TRP A 76 -12.22 -10.45 17.15
C TRP A 76 -11.85 -11.11 15.84
N MET A 77 -10.56 -11.29 15.63
CA MET A 77 -10.02 -12.03 14.51
C MET A 77 -9.38 -13.32 15.04
N GLY A 78 -10.18 -14.39 15.08
CA GLY A 78 -9.87 -15.57 15.86
C GLY A 78 -9.71 -15.23 17.35
N LYS A 79 -8.47 -15.34 17.86
CA LYS A 79 -8.14 -14.95 19.25
C LYS A 79 -7.56 -13.56 19.39
N LEU A 80 -7.37 -12.83 18.30
CA LEU A 80 -6.79 -11.51 18.34
C LEU A 80 -7.90 -10.50 18.66
N PRO A 81 -7.85 -9.84 19.84
CA PRO A 81 -8.79 -8.78 20.16
C PRO A 81 -8.53 -7.55 19.30
N MET A 82 -9.59 -6.85 18.92
CA MET A 82 -9.53 -5.60 18.18
C MET A 82 -10.57 -4.62 18.71
N ILE A 83 -10.22 -3.34 18.71
CA ILE A 83 -11.16 -2.23 18.90
C ILE A 83 -11.17 -1.43 17.61
N ASN A 84 -12.35 -1.25 17.03
CA ASN A 84 -12.56 -0.48 15.81
C ASN A 84 -12.97 0.94 16.19
N LEU A 85 -12.25 1.91 15.64
CA LEU A 85 -12.48 3.34 15.83
C LEU A 85 -12.97 3.93 14.50
N ASN A 86 -14.07 4.67 14.53
CA ASN A 86 -14.77 5.12 13.31
C ASN A 86 -15.24 6.58 13.39
N THR A 87 -15.01 7.27 14.50
CA THR A 87 -15.26 8.71 14.65
C THR A 87 -13.94 9.49 14.61
N PRO A 88 -13.95 10.76 14.13
CA PRO A 88 -12.76 11.60 14.14
C PRO A 88 -12.09 11.68 15.51
N GLU A 89 -12.89 11.85 16.58
CA GLU A 89 -12.40 12.01 17.96
C GLU A 89 -11.65 10.77 18.44
N ASP A 90 -12.18 9.57 18.17
CA ASP A 90 -11.54 8.32 18.57
C ASP A 90 -10.28 8.04 17.73
N VAL A 91 -10.35 8.29 16.42
CA VAL A 91 -9.22 8.08 15.49
C VAL A 91 -8.07 9.03 15.82
N GLU A 92 -8.37 10.26 16.25
CA GLU A 92 -7.38 11.25 16.67
C GLU A 92 -6.49 10.73 17.80
N LEU A 93 -7.05 10.00 18.78
CA LEU A 93 -6.30 9.41 19.89
C LEU A 93 -5.15 8.49 19.44
N ILE A 94 -5.31 7.84 18.29
CA ILE A 94 -4.30 6.96 17.72
C ILE A 94 -3.39 7.71 16.75
N LEU A 95 -3.94 8.56 15.87
CA LEU A 95 -3.17 9.19 14.79
C LEU A 95 -2.29 10.35 15.25
N ASN A 96 -2.68 11.06 16.32
CA ASN A 96 -1.84 12.09 16.93
C ASN A 96 -0.80 11.52 17.92
N ASN A 97 -0.82 10.22 18.19
CA ASN A 97 0.09 9.58 19.12
C ASN A 97 1.40 9.14 18.43
N SER A 98 2.53 9.72 18.85
CA SER A 98 3.86 9.40 18.31
C SER A 98 4.48 8.11 18.84
N VAL A 99 3.90 7.51 19.90
CA VAL A 99 4.38 6.27 20.53
C VAL A 99 3.66 5.05 19.95
N GLN A 100 2.34 5.12 19.77
CA GLN A 100 1.47 4.01 19.34
C GLN A 100 1.53 3.75 17.82
N ILE A 101 2.73 3.75 17.25
CA ILE A 101 2.96 3.65 15.79
C ILE A 101 3.13 2.21 15.30
N LYS A 102 3.27 1.24 16.21
CA LYS A 102 3.45 -0.18 15.88
C LYS A 102 2.25 -0.69 15.09
N LYS A 103 2.52 -1.30 13.94
CA LYS A 103 1.47 -1.79 13.05
C LYS A 103 0.71 -2.96 13.67
N GLY A 104 -0.58 -3.06 13.35
CA GLY A 104 -1.41 -4.18 13.79
C GLY A 104 -0.96 -5.52 13.21
N TYR A 105 -1.43 -6.61 13.80
CA TYR A 105 -1.00 -7.98 13.47
C TYR A 105 -1.09 -8.33 11.97
N LEU A 106 -2.07 -7.76 11.24
CA LEU A 106 -2.30 -8.03 9.82
C LEU A 106 -1.09 -7.66 8.93
N TYR A 107 -0.31 -6.65 9.32
CA TYR A 107 0.88 -6.25 8.57
C TYR A 107 1.95 -7.35 8.53
N LYS A 108 1.92 -8.30 9.47
CA LYS A 108 2.77 -9.50 9.45
C LYS A 108 2.61 -10.31 8.16
N PHE A 109 1.44 -10.27 7.52
CA PHE A 109 1.19 -11.08 6.33
C PHE A 109 1.82 -10.52 5.06
N ILE A 110 2.11 -9.21 5.02
CA ILE A 110 2.84 -8.56 3.93
C ILE A 110 4.32 -8.35 4.24
N GLN A 111 4.72 -8.48 5.52
CA GLN A 111 6.11 -8.34 5.96
C GLN A 111 7.12 -9.25 5.24
N PRO A 112 6.81 -10.49 4.81
CA PRO A 112 7.79 -11.27 4.01
C PRO A 112 8.13 -10.63 2.67
N TRP A 113 7.24 -9.79 2.12
CA TRP A 113 7.47 -9.01 0.92
C TRP A 113 8.15 -7.68 1.25
N LEU A 114 7.53 -6.84 2.08
CA LEU A 114 8.01 -5.47 2.34
C LEU A 114 9.10 -5.38 3.42
N LEU A 115 9.39 -6.50 4.07
CA LEU A 115 10.40 -6.64 5.12
C LEU A 115 10.14 -5.62 6.24
N ASP A 116 11.19 -4.95 6.75
CA ASP A 116 11.06 -3.88 7.75
C ASP A 116 11.18 -2.48 7.12
N GLY A 117 10.57 -2.26 5.94
CA GLY A 117 10.49 -0.93 5.34
C GLY A 117 9.59 0.04 6.11
N LEU A 118 9.41 1.26 5.59
CA LEU A 118 8.68 2.33 6.29
C LEU A 118 7.24 1.98 6.69
N LEU A 119 6.58 1.10 5.93
CA LEU A 119 5.20 0.66 6.21
C LEU A 119 5.12 -0.27 7.41
N THR A 120 6.10 -1.16 7.59
CA THR A 120 6.03 -2.29 8.52
C THR A 120 6.88 -2.07 9.77
N SER A 121 7.91 -1.24 9.66
CA SER A 121 8.78 -0.84 10.77
C SER A 121 8.08 0.06 11.80
N TYR A 122 8.68 0.16 12.99
CA TYR A 122 8.21 0.99 14.10
C TYR A 122 9.38 1.42 15.01
N GLY A 123 9.10 2.28 16.00
CA GLY A 123 10.07 2.73 16.99
C GLY A 123 11.25 3.52 16.40
N ALA A 124 12.42 3.43 17.04
CA ALA A 124 13.60 4.19 16.66
C ALA A 124 14.06 3.93 15.21
N TYR A 125 13.92 2.69 14.73
CA TYR A 125 14.26 2.33 13.37
C TYR A 125 13.37 3.05 12.35
N TRP A 126 12.05 3.06 12.58
CA TRP A 126 11.12 3.83 11.76
C TRP A 126 11.42 5.33 11.78
N HIS A 127 11.69 5.92 12.96
CA HIS A 127 12.02 7.35 13.05
C HIS A 127 13.30 7.69 12.28
N LYS A 128 14.34 6.84 12.35
CA LYS A 128 15.59 6.99 11.58
C LYS A 128 15.29 7.04 10.09
N ASN A 129 14.61 6.02 9.56
CA ASN A 129 14.33 5.92 8.12
C ASN A 129 13.36 7.00 7.64
N ARG A 130 12.30 7.30 8.42
CA ARG A 130 11.34 8.37 8.10
C ARG A 130 12.04 9.71 7.97
N LYS A 131 12.95 10.04 8.91
CA LYS A 131 13.71 11.29 8.88
C LYS A 131 14.61 11.38 7.65
N LEU A 132 15.25 10.27 7.27
CA LEU A 132 16.11 10.19 6.09
C LEU A 132 15.32 10.38 4.79
N ILE A 133 14.13 9.79 4.70
CA ILE A 133 13.32 9.73 3.48
C ILE A 133 12.46 10.97 3.26
N THR A 134 11.93 11.59 4.32
CA THR A 134 10.98 12.73 4.20
C THR A 134 11.44 13.85 3.25
N PRO A 135 12.73 14.25 3.19
CA PRO A 135 13.21 15.26 2.25
C PRO A 135 12.95 14.94 0.77
N THR A 136 12.80 13.66 0.39
CA THR A 136 12.55 13.23 -1.00
C THR A 136 11.18 13.64 -1.52
N PHE A 137 10.27 14.01 -0.62
CA PHE A 137 8.90 14.43 -0.92
C PHE A 137 8.70 15.94 -0.74
N HIS A 138 9.79 16.71 -0.65
CA HIS A 138 9.71 18.17 -0.61
C HIS A 138 9.18 18.71 -1.95
N PHE A 139 8.39 19.79 -1.91
CA PHE A 139 7.69 20.33 -3.08
C PHE A 139 8.64 20.56 -4.27
N SER A 140 9.83 21.11 -4.03
CA SER A 140 10.82 21.39 -5.08
C SER A 140 11.29 20.15 -5.86
N ILE A 141 11.18 18.95 -5.27
CA ILE A 141 11.46 17.68 -5.94
C ILE A 141 10.21 17.24 -6.70
N LEU A 142 9.04 17.30 -6.06
CA LEU A 142 7.76 16.91 -6.67
C LEU A 142 7.42 17.73 -7.91
N GLU A 143 7.77 19.01 -7.96
CA GLU A 143 7.57 19.87 -9.13
C GLU A 143 8.24 19.30 -10.39
N GLN A 144 9.36 18.58 -10.22
CA GLN A 144 10.11 17.97 -11.32
C GLN A 144 9.43 16.69 -11.84
N PHE A 145 8.51 16.10 -11.06
CA PHE A 145 7.78 14.90 -11.44
C PHE A 145 6.62 15.20 -12.38
N VAL A 146 6.13 16.44 -12.43
CA VAL A 146 5.00 16.81 -13.30
C VAL A 146 5.30 16.57 -14.77
N GLU A 147 6.54 16.81 -15.21
CA GLU A 147 6.94 16.51 -16.59
C GLU A 147 6.81 15.01 -16.91
N ILE A 148 7.17 14.14 -15.95
CA ILE A 148 7.02 12.69 -16.10
C ILE A 148 5.54 12.30 -16.05
N PHE A 149 4.74 12.93 -15.18
CA PHE A 149 3.29 12.70 -15.13
C PHE A 149 2.62 13.04 -16.47
N ASP A 150 2.97 14.19 -17.08
CA ASP A 150 2.50 14.59 -18.40
C ASP A 150 2.88 13.57 -19.46
N GLU A 151 4.18 13.24 -19.55
CA GLU A 151 4.71 12.31 -20.55
C GLU A 151 4.01 10.94 -20.47
N LYS A 152 3.94 10.34 -19.28
CA LYS A 152 3.31 9.02 -19.11
C LYS A 152 1.80 9.07 -19.29
N SER A 153 1.13 10.18 -18.93
CA SER A 153 -0.29 10.37 -19.18
C SER A 153 -0.60 10.47 -20.67
N ARG A 154 0.24 11.16 -21.46
CA ARG A 154 0.11 11.22 -22.92
C ARG A 154 0.29 9.84 -23.56
N ILE A 155 1.27 9.06 -23.10
CA ILE A 155 1.46 7.67 -23.54
C ILE A 155 0.23 6.81 -23.21
N LEU A 156 -0.29 6.93 -21.98
CA LEU A 156 -1.52 6.24 -21.57
C LEU A 156 -2.70 6.58 -22.47
N VAL A 157 -2.96 7.86 -22.72
CA VAL A 157 -4.04 8.31 -23.63
C VAL A 157 -3.85 7.74 -25.03
N SER A 158 -2.62 7.74 -25.56
CA SER A 158 -2.32 7.17 -26.88
C SER A 158 -2.65 5.67 -26.98
N LYS A 159 -2.49 4.92 -25.88
CA LYS A 159 -2.83 3.48 -25.79
C LYS A 159 -4.31 3.22 -25.55
N LEU A 160 -5.01 4.16 -24.92
CA LEU A 160 -6.45 4.08 -24.69
C LEU A 160 -7.28 4.52 -25.90
N MET A 161 -6.78 5.46 -26.71
CA MET A 161 -7.51 5.99 -27.86
C MET A 161 -8.03 4.90 -28.83
N PRO A 162 -7.26 3.86 -29.21
CA PRO A 162 -7.77 2.79 -30.07
C PRO A 162 -8.86 1.91 -29.42
N GLN A 163 -8.94 1.92 -28.08
CA GLN A 163 -9.95 1.16 -27.31
C GLN A 163 -11.25 1.95 -27.16
N ALA A 164 -11.27 3.25 -27.48
CA ALA A 164 -12.46 4.10 -27.45
C ALA A 164 -13.38 3.87 -28.69
N ASN A 165 -13.66 2.60 -28.99
CA ASN A 165 -14.45 2.16 -30.14
C ASN A 165 -15.93 1.87 -29.80
N GLY A 166 -16.39 2.32 -28.63
CA GLY A 166 -17.74 2.08 -28.11
C GLY A 166 -17.93 0.74 -27.39
N GLN A 167 -16.92 -0.14 -27.35
CA GLN A 167 -16.96 -1.37 -26.57
C GLN A 167 -16.52 -1.14 -25.12
N VAL A 168 -17.07 -1.93 -24.21
CA VAL A 168 -16.67 -1.92 -22.80
C VAL A 168 -15.35 -2.65 -22.64
N PHE A 169 -14.40 -2.06 -21.91
CA PHE A 169 -13.13 -2.67 -21.57
C PHE A 169 -12.70 -2.32 -20.13
N ASN A 170 -11.79 -3.11 -19.58
CA ASN A 170 -11.23 -2.87 -18.26
C ASN A 170 -10.03 -1.91 -18.35
N VAL A 171 -10.18 -0.68 -17.84
CA VAL A 171 -9.10 0.31 -17.83
C VAL A 171 -8.02 0.01 -16.79
N TYR A 172 -8.35 -0.79 -15.76
CA TYR A 172 -7.52 -0.99 -14.58
C TYR A 172 -6.08 -1.41 -14.89
N PRO A 173 -5.80 -2.40 -15.77
CA PRO A 173 -4.43 -2.75 -16.14
C PRO A 173 -3.66 -1.58 -16.77
N ASN A 174 -4.29 -0.78 -17.64
CA ASN A 174 -3.63 0.36 -18.30
C ASN A 174 -3.18 1.40 -17.27
N ILE A 175 -4.05 1.71 -16.31
CA ILE A 175 -3.74 2.64 -15.21
C ILE A 175 -2.61 2.08 -14.34
N THR A 176 -2.65 0.78 -13.99
CA THR A 176 -1.59 0.15 -13.19
C THR A 176 -0.22 0.27 -13.83
N HIS A 177 -0.12 -0.02 -15.13
CA HIS A 177 1.15 0.04 -15.84
C HIS A 177 1.65 1.49 -15.96
N CYS A 178 0.75 2.46 -16.17
CA CYS A 178 1.11 3.88 -16.17
C CYS A 178 1.63 4.34 -14.80
N ALA A 179 0.92 4.02 -13.72
CA ALA A 179 1.34 4.36 -12.36
C ALA A 179 2.68 3.70 -11.99
N LEU A 180 2.91 2.47 -12.45
CA LEU A 180 4.19 1.77 -12.27
C LEU A 180 5.34 2.46 -13.02
N ASP A 181 5.11 2.87 -14.27
CA ASP A 181 6.11 3.63 -15.05
C ASP A 181 6.44 4.97 -14.37
N ILE A 182 5.42 5.67 -13.89
CA ILE A 182 5.58 6.93 -13.17
C ILE A 182 6.42 6.75 -11.91
N ILE A 183 6.12 5.79 -11.04
CA ILE A 183 6.88 5.62 -9.77
C ILE A 183 8.31 5.14 -10.03
N CYS A 184 8.51 4.25 -11.02
CA CYS A 184 9.85 3.78 -11.37
C CYS A 184 10.71 4.92 -11.92
N GLU A 185 10.16 5.81 -12.74
CA GLU A 185 10.93 6.90 -13.31
C GLU A 185 11.16 8.06 -12.34
N THR A 186 10.13 8.45 -11.58
CA THR A 186 10.22 9.58 -10.63
C THR A 186 11.03 9.23 -9.37
N ALA A 187 10.69 8.11 -8.71
CA ALA A 187 11.27 7.76 -7.42
C ALA A 187 12.47 6.80 -7.53
N MET A 188 12.48 5.90 -8.53
CA MET A 188 13.60 4.94 -8.70
C MET A 188 14.64 5.41 -9.73
N GLY A 189 14.32 6.39 -10.57
CA GLY A 189 15.22 6.88 -11.62
C GLY A 189 15.49 5.85 -12.72
N VAL A 190 14.53 4.95 -12.97
CA VAL A 190 14.62 3.87 -13.96
C VAL A 190 13.34 3.82 -14.79
N ALA A 191 13.47 3.91 -16.13
CA ALA A 191 12.36 3.71 -17.05
C ALA A 191 12.16 2.20 -17.30
N VAL A 192 11.03 1.64 -16.86
CA VAL A 192 10.72 0.20 -17.01
C VAL A 192 9.83 -0.09 -18.22
N ASN A 193 9.16 0.93 -18.75
CA ASN A 193 8.22 0.87 -19.89
C ASN A 193 7.19 -0.25 -19.72
N ALA A 194 6.55 -0.27 -18.55
CA ALA A 194 5.52 -1.22 -18.15
C ALA A 194 4.30 -1.15 -19.08
N MET A 195 3.93 0.03 -19.59
CA MET A 195 2.79 0.17 -20.51
C MET A 195 3.00 -0.53 -21.88
N ASP A 196 4.23 -0.90 -22.24
CA ASP A 196 4.53 -1.70 -23.44
C ASP A 196 4.54 -3.21 -23.17
N LYS A 197 4.45 -3.61 -21.89
CA LYS A 197 4.56 -4.99 -21.43
C LYS A 197 3.27 -5.39 -20.71
N PRO A 198 2.18 -5.68 -21.44
CA PRO A 198 0.86 -5.95 -20.83
C PRO A 198 0.86 -7.15 -19.88
N ASN A 199 1.81 -8.08 -20.04
CA ASN A 199 2.00 -9.24 -19.18
C ASN A 199 3.15 -9.00 -18.19
N SER A 200 2.99 -8.02 -17.29
CA SER A 200 3.96 -7.78 -16.22
C SER A 200 3.82 -8.83 -15.11
N GLU A 201 4.84 -9.67 -14.94
CA GLU A 201 4.93 -10.62 -13.83
C GLU A 201 4.92 -9.90 -12.48
N TYR A 202 5.56 -8.73 -12.39
CA TYR A 202 5.57 -7.90 -11.19
C TYR A 202 4.15 -7.48 -10.80
N VAL A 203 3.41 -6.88 -11.73
CA VAL A 203 2.03 -6.42 -11.49
C VAL A 203 1.13 -7.61 -11.09
N SER A 204 1.26 -8.73 -11.79
CA SER A 204 0.53 -9.97 -11.47
C SER A 204 0.87 -10.49 -10.06
N ALA A 205 2.13 -10.39 -9.64
CA ALA A 205 2.59 -10.80 -8.33
C ALA A 205 2.09 -9.86 -7.22
N VAL A 206 2.01 -8.54 -7.45
CA VAL A 206 1.40 -7.58 -6.52
C VAL A 206 -0.05 -7.95 -6.25
N TYR A 207 -0.86 -8.13 -7.30
CA TYR A 207 -2.25 -8.59 -7.16
C TYR A 207 -2.37 -9.94 -6.45
N GLY A 208 -1.48 -10.86 -6.80
CA GLY A 208 -1.39 -12.17 -6.19
C GLY A 208 -1.15 -12.10 -4.68
N ILE A 209 -0.15 -11.35 -4.22
CA ILE A 209 0.13 -11.16 -2.79
C ILE A 209 -1.01 -10.44 -2.10
N SER A 210 -1.54 -9.34 -2.64
CA SER A 210 -2.62 -8.58 -2.00
C SER A 210 -3.85 -9.45 -1.77
N LYS A 211 -4.22 -10.29 -2.75
CA LYS A 211 -5.31 -11.26 -2.62
C LYS A 211 -4.99 -12.32 -1.55
N LEU A 212 -3.80 -12.92 -1.58
CA LEU A 212 -3.42 -13.97 -0.64
C LEU A 212 -3.29 -13.45 0.81
N ALA A 213 -2.77 -12.24 1.00
CA ALA A 213 -2.68 -11.58 2.29
C ALA A 213 -4.08 -11.25 2.86
N THR A 214 -4.99 -10.78 2.01
CA THR A 214 -6.40 -10.57 2.37
C THR A 214 -7.07 -11.88 2.76
N ASP A 215 -6.89 -12.94 1.98
CA ASP A 215 -7.44 -14.27 2.29
C ASP A 215 -6.89 -14.79 3.62
N ARG A 216 -5.58 -14.63 3.84
CA ARG A 216 -4.93 -14.99 5.09
C ARG A 216 -5.49 -14.21 6.29
N ALA A 217 -5.86 -12.94 6.12
CA ALA A 217 -6.46 -12.10 7.16
C ALA A 217 -7.85 -12.58 7.60
N PHE A 218 -8.65 -13.11 6.67
CA PHE A 218 -10.00 -13.60 6.99
C PHE A 218 -10.05 -15.06 7.40
N LEU A 219 -8.96 -15.82 7.26
CA LEU A 219 -8.90 -17.27 7.53
C LEU A 219 -7.96 -17.58 8.71
N PRO A 220 -8.48 -17.68 9.96
CA PRO A 220 -7.67 -17.83 11.17
C PRO A 220 -6.73 -19.04 11.19
N TRP A 221 -7.07 -20.12 10.49
CA TRP A 221 -6.22 -21.31 10.38
C TRP A 221 -4.94 -21.09 9.54
N TYR A 222 -4.88 -20.00 8.77
CA TYR A 222 -3.67 -19.57 8.04
C TYR A 222 -2.84 -18.53 8.78
N HIS A 223 -3.20 -18.15 10.00
CA HIS A 223 -2.40 -17.19 10.78
C HIS A 223 -1.04 -17.79 11.21
N SER A 224 -1.00 -19.11 11.47
CA SER A 224 0.26 -19.81 11.75
C SER A 224 1.13 -19.87 10.50
N ASP A 225 2.32 -19.25 10.58
CA ASP A 225 3.33 -19.29 9.51
C ASP A 225 3.70 -20.74 9.15
N PHE A 226 3.85 -21.59 10.17
CA PHE A 226 4.20 -23.00 9.98
C PHE A 226 3.18 -23.73 9.09
N ILE A 227 1.89 -23.51 9.36
CA ILE A 227 0.81 -24.13 8.59
C ILE A 227 0.76 -23.48 7.21
N PHE A 228 0.69 -22.15 7.15
CA PHE A 228 0.48 -21.40 5.91
C PHE A 228 1.52 -21.75 4.84
N TYR A 229 2.83 -21.67 5.15
CA TYR A 229 3.89 -21.92 4.17
C TYR A 229 3.98 -23.38 3.69
N ARG A 230 3.30 -24.32 4.34
CA ARG A 230 3.20 -25.73 3.91
C ARG A 230 2.03 -25.97 2.95
N THR A 231 1.09 -25.04 2.85
CA THR A 231 -0.06 -25.13 1.93
C THR A 231 0.31 -24.73 0.50
N ALA A 232 -0.54 -25.07 -0.47
CA ALA A 232 -0.41 -24.57 -1.83
C ALA A 232 -0.47 -23.02 -1.90
N MET A 233 -1.32 -22.42 -1.06
CA MET A 233 -1.46 -20.97 -0.94
C MET A 233 -0.16 -20.30 -0.49
N GLY A 234 0.45 -20.81 0.59
CA GLY A 234 1.72 -20.27 1.10
C GLY A 234 2.89 -20.50 0.15
N LYS A 235 2.94 -21.63 -0.56
CA LYS A 235 3.94 -21.86 -1.62
C LYS A 235 3.78 -20.86 -2.77
N GLN A 236 2.55 -20.58 -3.19
CA GLN A 236 2.28 -19.58 -4.23
C GLN A 236 2.65 -18.16 -3.75
N PHE A 237 2.33 -17.83 -2.49
CA PHE A 237 2.74 -16.57 -1.87
C PHE A 237 4.26 -16.36 -1.93
N LEU A 238 5.05 -17.38 -1.56
CA LEU A 238 6.51 -17.31 -1.62
C LEU A 238 7.05 -17.15 -3.05
N LYS A 239 6.39 -17.75 -4.06
CA LYS A 239 6.76 -17.51 -5.46
C LYS A 239 6.56 -16.04 -5.85
N TYR A 240 5.45 -15.43 -5.45
CA TYR A 240 5.23 -14.01 -5.71
C TYR A 240 6.24 -13.12 -4.98
N VAL A 241 6.58 -13.44 -3.72
CA VAL A 241 7.62 -12.71 -2.98
C VAL A 241 8.94 -12.72 -3.76
N ASN A 242 9.35 -13.87 -4.30
CA ASN A 242 10.58 -13.98 -5.09
C ASN A 242 10.53 -13.13 -6.39
N ILE A 243 9.38 -13.10 -7.08
CA ILE A 243 9.20 -12.27 -8.28
C ILE A 243 9.34 -10.78 -7.92
N LEU A 244 8.70 -10.36 -6.82
CA LEU A 244 8.70 -8.97 -6.38
C LEU A 244 10.09 -8.51 -5.96
N HIS A 245 10.79 -9.30 -5.13
CA HIS A 245 12.18 -9.04 -4.75
C HIS A 245 13.12 -9.04 -5.96
N GLY A 246 12.95 -9.97 -6.91
CA GLY A 246 13.75 -10.00 -8.13
C GLY A 246 13.58 -8.74 -8.99
N PHE A 247 12.36 -8.18 -9.04
CA PHE A 247 12.10 -6.94 -9.76
C PHE A 247 12.78 -5.73 -9.10
N THR A 248 12.66 -5.59 -7.77
CA THR A 248 13.27 -4.47 -7.05
C THR A 248 14.79 -4.55 -7.02
N GLU A 249 15.37 -5.75 -6.90
CA GLU A 249 16.81 -5.98 -7.06
C GLU A 249 17.32 -5.56 -8.44
N LYS A 250 16.55 -5.86 -9.50
CA LYS A 250 16.89 -5.41 -10.86
C LYS A 250 16.88 -3.89 -10.98
N VAL A 251 15.88 -3.22 -10.44
CA VAL A 251 15.78 -1.74 -10.43
C VAL A 251 16.97 -1.11 -9.68
N ILE A 252 17.28 -1.63 -8.49
CA ILE A 252 18.43 -1.16 -7.69
C ILE A 252 19.74 -1.36 -8.47
N LYS A 253 19.95 -2.53 -9.06
CA LYS A 253 21.16 -2.85 -9.83
C LYS A 253 21.31 -1.94 -11.05
N GLU A 254 20.23 -1.73 -11.81
CA GLU A 254 20.24 -0.84 -12.97
C GLU A 254 20.57 0.60 -12.58
N ARG A 255 19.99 1.10 -11.47
CA ARG A 255 20.28 2.46 -11.00
C ARG A 255 21.72 2.59 -10.51
N LYS A 256 22.24 1.62 -9.75
CA LYS A 256 23.64 1.60 -9.31
C LYS A 256 24.60 1.63 -10.51
N GLY A 257 24.30 0.88 -11.59
CA GLY A 257 25.07 0.90 -12.83
C GLY A 257 25.12 2.28 -13.49
N LYS A 258 23.95 2.91 -13.71
CA LYS A 258 23.86 4.26 -14.31
C LYS A 258 24.64 5.32 -13.52
N LEU A 259 24.62 5.24 -12.18
CA LEU A 259 25.38 6.16 -11.32
C LEU A 259 26.89 5.93 -11.42
N ALA A 260 27.35 4.68 -11.56
CA ALA A 260 28.77 4.37 -11.74
C ALA A 260 29.30 4.93 -13.08
N ASP A 261 28.56 4.69 -14.17
CA ASP A 261 28.90 5.19 -15.51
C ASP A 261 28.99 6.73 -15.52
N THR A 262 28.04 7.40 -14.87
CA THR A 262 28.03 8.88 -14.77
C THR A 262 29.19 9.43 -13.93
N THR A 263 29.69 8.67 -12.95
CA THR A 263 30.83 9.11 -12.12
C THR A 263 32.14 9.00 -12.91
N THR A 264 32.22 8.07 -13.88
CA THR A 264 33.40 7.90 -14.74
C THR A 264 33.49 9.01 -15.80
N ASP A 265 32.35 9.50 -16.30
CA ASP A 265 32.31 10.65 -17.23
C ASP A 265 32.59 12.00 -16.55
N GLN A 266 32.36 12.12 -15.23
CA GLN A 266 32.59 13.36 -14.48
C GLN A 266 34.06 13.61 -14.11
N GLU A 267 34.92 12.58 -14.11
CA GLU A 267 36.37 12.77 -13.94
C GLU A 267 37.06 13.32 -15.21
N ILE A 268 36.35 13.44 -16.34
CA ILE A 268 36.92 13.91 -17.62
C ILE A 268 36.57 15.39 -17.91
N HIS A 269 35.59 15.98 -17.21
CA HIS A 269 35.15 17.36 -17.45
C HIS A 269 34.86 18.11 -16.14
N GLU A 270 35.92 18.49 -15.40
CA GLU A 270 35.81 19.40 -14.24
C GLU A 270 35.82 20.90 -14.61
N ASP A 271 36.02 21.26 -15.88
CA ASP A 271 35.97 22.65 -16.34
C ASP A 271 34.85 22.84 -17.36
N GLU A 272 33.62 23.07 -16.88
CA GLU A 272 32.66 24.00 -17.51
C GLU A 272 31.38 24.10 -16.67
N GLU A 273 31.03 25.32 -16.30
CA GLU A 273 29.77 25.70 -15.68
C GLU A 273 28.57 25.14 -16.46
N PHE A 274 28.02 24.00 -16.03
CA PHE A 274 26.77 23.49 -16.58
C PHE A 274 25.57 24.24 -15.97
N ILE A 275 25.37 25.47 -16.45
CA ILE A 275 24.16 26.26 -16.25
C ILE A 275 22.98 25.50 -16.88
N GLY A 276 21.99 25.09 -16.07
CA GLY A 276 20.60 25.01 -16.55
C GLY A 276 19.78 23.73 -16.36
N LYS A 277 20.31 22.62 -15.83
CA LYS A 277 19.47 21.47 -15.44
C LYS A 277 19.86 20.98 -14.04
N LYS A 278 19.15 21.45 -13.00
CA LYS A 278 19.23 20.82 -11.66
C LYS A 278 18.96 19.32 -11.84
N LYS A 279 19.98 18.50 -11.58
CA LYS A 279 19.90 17.03 -11.69
C LYS A 279 18.76 16.57 -10.78
N ARG A 280 17.74 15.93 -11.35
CA ARG A 280 16.59 15.40 -10.58
C ARG A 280 17.12 14.32 -9.64
N LYS A 281 17.18 14.60 -8.33
CA LYS A 281 17.56 13.57 -7.34
C LYS A 281 16.36 12.69 -7.08
N ALA A 282 16.41 11.46 -7.57
CA ALA A 282 15.38 10.46 -7.29
C ALA A 282 15.45 10.00 -5.82
N PHE A 283 14.38 9.42 -5.32
CA PHE A 283 14.35 8.83 -3.97
C PHE A 283 15.44 7.75 -3.80
N LEU A 284 15.61 6.87 -4.79
CA LEU A 284 16.64 5.84 -4.76
C LEU A 284 18.07 6.43 -4.77
N ASP A 285 18.29 7.59 -5.40
CA ASP A 285 19.59 8.25 -5.36
C ASP A 285 19.97 8.65 -3.94
N MET A 286 19.01 9.18 -3.17
CA MET A 286 19.26 9.55 -1.77
C MET A 286 19.53 8.36 -0.87
N LEU A 287 18.84 7.24 -1.07
CA LEU A 287 19.15 6.01 -0.34
C LEU A 287 20.56 5.49 -0.66
N LEU A 288 20.95 5.53 -1.94
CA LEU A 288 22.28 5.13 -2.40
C LEU A 288 23.37 6.10 -1.90
N GLU A 289 23.12 7.41 -1.89
CA GLU A 289 24.01 8.43 -1.31
C GLU A 289 24.16 8.23 0.20
N ALA A 290 23.07 7.98 0.93
CA ALA A 290 23.11 7.70 2.37
C ALA A 290 23.86 6.40 2.69
N SER A 291 23.90 5.45 1.75
CA SER A 291 24.69 4.23 1.87
C SER A 291 26.18 4.44 1.59
N LYS A 292 26.60 5.52 0.90
CA LYS A 292 28.02 5.78 0.63
C LYS A 292 28.79 5.93 1.95
N GLY A 293 29.75 5.03 2.18
CA GLY A 293 30.52 4.94 3.42
C GLY A 293 29.98 3.93 4.44
N GLY A 294 28.83 3.29 4.18
CA GLY A 294 28.30 2.16 4.96
C GLY A 294 27.78 2.48 6.36
N THR A 295 27.72 3.75 6.75
CA THR A 295 27.45 4.16 8.14
C THR A 295 25.97 4.38 8.46
N ILE A 296 25.11 4.65 7.46
CA ILE A 296 23.70 5.04 7.69
C ILE A 296 22.70 3.97 7.23
N MET A 297 22.95 3.36 6.06
CA MET A 297 22.04 2.38 5.45
C MET A 297 22.79 1.28 4.67
N ASN A 298 22.44 0.00 4.89
CA ASN A 298 22.97 -1.14 4.15
C ASN A 298 22.05 -1.57 2.97
N ASP A 299 22.55 -2.44 2.10
CA ASP A 299 21.82 -2.89 0.90
C ASP A 299 20.46 -3.55 1.19
N LEU A 300 20.31 -4.25 2.33
CA LEU A 300 19.04 -4.81 2.74
C LEU A 300 18.07 -3.68 3.10
N GLU A 301 18.49 -2.72 3.92
CA GLU A 301 17.66 -1.56 4.29
C GLU A 301 17.22 -0.73 3.07
N ILE A 302 18.09 -0.57 2.06
CA ILE A 302 17.71 0.06 0.78
C ILE A 302 16.60 -0.73 0.10
N ARG A 303 16.76 -2.06 -0.01
CA ARG A 303 15.74 -2.93 -0.63
C ARG A 303 14.41 -2.85 0.10
N GLN A 304 14.42 -2.85 1.43
CA GLN A 304 13.20 -2.72 2.26
C GLN A 304 12.40 -1.47 1.89
N GLU A 305 13.09 -0.34 1.72
CA GLU A 305 12.44 0.92 1.37
C GLU A 305 12.03 0.96 -0.11
N VAL A 306 12.85 0.41 -1.02
CA VAL A 306 12.48 0.29 -2.45
C VAL A 306 11.25 -0.59 -2.65
N ASP A 307 11.18 -1.75 -2.02
CA ASP A 307 10.01 -2.65 -2.04
C ASP A 307 8.75 -1.90 -1.55
N THR A 308 8.88 -1.16 -0.45
CA THR A 308 7.79 -0.37 0.15
C THR A 308 7.30 0.72 -0.80
N PHE A 309 8.18 1.61 -1.25
CA PHE A 309 7.79 2.77 -2.05
C PHE A 309 7.34 2.40 -3.47
N MET A 310 7.94 1.36 -4.06
CA MET A 310 7.46 0.86 -5.36
C MET A 310 6.03 0.34 -5.24
N PHE A 311 5.70 -0.46 -4.22
CA PHE A 311 4.34 -0.92 -4.00
C PHE A 311 3.36 0.24 -3.73
N GLU A 312 3.64 1.03 -2.69
CA GLU A 312 2.72 2.05 -2.20
C GLU A 312 2.46 3.15 -3.22
N GLY A 313 3.45 3.48 -4.03
CA GLY A 313 3.38 4.58 -5.00
C GLY A 313 2.52 4.31 -6.23
N HIS A 314 2.29 3.04 -6.61
CA HIS A 314 1.50 2.71 -7.81
C HIS A 314 0.16 2.04 -7.51
N ASP A 315 0.09 1.13 -6.54
CA ASP A 315 -1.14 0.34 -6.30
C ASP A 315 -2.27 1.24 -5.75
N THR A 316 -1.94 2.12 -4.80
CA THR A 316 -2.92 3.03 -4.17
C THR A 316 -3.44 4.09 -5.13
N THR A 317 -2.57 4.64 -5.98
CA THR A 317 -2.89 5.66 -6.99
C THR A 317 -3.68 5.06 -8.14
N THR A 318 -3.37 3.82 -8.55
CA THR A 318 -4.18 3.06 -9.51
C THR A 318 -5.62 2.94 -9.06
N ALA A 319 -5.85 2.53 -7.81
CA ALA A 319 -7.19 2.40 -7.26
C ALA A 319 -7.94 3.75 -7.26
N ALA A 320 -7.27 4.82 -6.81
CA ALA A 320 -7.85 6.16 -6.78
C ALA A 320 -8.27 6.66 -8.17
N ILE A 321 -7.38 6.50 -9.17
CA ILE A 321 -7.65 6.91 -10.55
C ILE A 321 -8.79 6.07 -11.14
N CYS A 322 -8.79 4.76 -10.95
CA CYS A 322 -9.84 3.89 -11.50
C CYS A 322 -11.22 4.18 -10.91
N TRP A 323 -11.32 4.40 -9.59
CA TRP A 323 -12.58 4.83 -8.99
C TRP A 323 -13.00 6.23 -9.45
N THR A 324 -12.05 7.14 -9.64
CA THR A 324 -12.34 8.50 -10.16
C THR A 324 -12.90 8.42 -11.58
N LEU A 325 -12.26 7.64 -12.46
CA LEU A 325 -12.73 7.41 -13.83
C LEU A 325 -14.10 6.75 -13.85
N PHE A 326 -14.31 5.74 -12.99
CA PHE A 326 -15.60 5.08 -12.87
C PHE A 326 -16.71 6.06 -12.46
N LEU A 327 -16.48 6.89 -11.44
CA LEU A 327 -17.48 7.86 -10.98
C LEU A 327 -17.72 8.96 -12.01
N ILE A 328 -16.68 9.53 -12.60
CA ILE A 328 -16.84 10.55 -13.64
C ILE A 328 -17.61 9.98 -14.84
N GLY A 329 -17.28 8.76 -15.30
CA GLY A 329 -17.98 8.11 -16.40
C GLY A 329 -19.46 7.79 -16.12
N ASN A 330 -19.86 7.70 -14.85
CA ASN A 330 -21.26 7.49 -14.43
C ASN A 330 -21.98 8.80 -14.07
N ASN A 331 -21.30 9.96 -14.09
CA ASN A 331 -21.89 11.26 -13.75
C ASN A 331 -21.54 12.30 -14.84
N PRO A 332 -22.25 12.31 -15.98
CA PRO A 332 -21.90 13.14 -17.14
C PRO A 332 -21.87 14.65 -16.86
N ASP A 333 -22.72 15.13 -15.95
CA ASP A 333 -22.73 16.55 -15.54
C ASP A 333 -21.46 16.94 -14.75
N ILE A 334 -20.92 16.00 -13.96
CA ILE A 334 -19.66 16.17 -13.24
C ILE A 334 -18.48 16.08 -14.21
N GLN A 335 -18.53 15.14 -15.16
CA GLN A 335 -17.54 15.04 -16.23
C GLN A 335 -17.44 16.33 -17.04
N GLU A 336 -18.56 16.88 -17.48
CA GLU A 336 -18.63 18.12 -18.25
C GLU A 336 -18.03 19.31 -17.49
N LYS A 337 -18.30 19.42 -16.19
CA LYS A 337 -17.71 20.49 -15.34
C LYS A 337 -16.20 20.33 -15.18
N ALA A 338 -15.72 19.10 -14.95
CA ALA A 338 -14.30 18.84 -14.85
C ALA A 338 -13.57 19.11 -16.17
N PHE A 339 -14.19 18.77 -17.30
CA PHE A 339 -13.68 19.04 -18.64
C PHE A 339 -13.63 20.55 -18.95
N LYS A 340 -14.70 21.30 -18.63
CA LYS A 340 -14.72 22.77 -18.77
C LYS A 340 -13.62 23.46 -17.96
N GLU A 341 -13.36 22.99 -16.74
CA GLU A 341 -12.23 23.49 -15.96
C GLU A 341 -10.89 23.27 -16.69
N GLN A 342 -10.70 22.14 -17.37
CA GLN A 342 -9.48 21.93 -18.16
C GLN A 342 -9.43 22.89 -19.38
N GLU A 343 -10.53 23.05 -20.10
CA GLU A 343 -10.62 24.01 -21.21
C GLU A 343 -10.30 25.45 -20.77
N GLU A 344 -10.74 25.85 -19.58
CA GLU A 344 -10.45 27.18 -19.00
C GLU A 344 -8.98 27.34 -18.59
N ILE A 345 -8.30 26.27 -18.18
CA ILE A 345 -6.88 26.32 -17.78
C ILE A 345 -5.95 26.28 -19.00
N PHE A 346 -6.27 25.44 -19.98
CA PHE A 346 -5.42 25.19 -21.14
C PHE A 346 -5.78 26.06 -22.35
N HIS A 347 -6.97 26.65 -22.40
CA HIS A 347 -7.44 27.48 -23.52
C HIS A 347 -7.33 26.79 -24.90
N GLY A 348 -7.48 25.47 -24.93
CA GLY A 348 -7.33 24.65 -26.13
C GLY A 348 -5.89 24.40 -26.59
N GLU A 349 -4.88 24.83 -25.82
CA GLU A 349 -3.47 24.60 -26.14
C GLU A 349 -3.05 23.15 -25.82
N ASP A 350 -2.45 22.46 -26.80
CA ASP A 350 -1.77 21.19 -26.57
C ASP A 350 -0.32 21.42 -26.09
N ARG A 351 -0.19 21.75 -24.81
CA ARG A 351 1.10 21.95 -24.12
C ARG A 351 1.23 21.04 -22.89
N PRO A 352 2.45 20.76 -22.42
CA PRO A 352 2.65 20.03 -21.17
C PRO A 352 1.97 20.72 -19.98
N VAL A 353 1.41 19.91 -19.07
CA VAL A 353 0.90 20.42 -17.79
C VAL A 353 2.03 20.95 -16.92
N THR A 354 1.79 22.05 -16.21
CA THR A 354 2.72 22.63 -15.24
C THR A 354 2.18 22.51 -13.82
N MET A 355 3.06 22.68 -12.83
CA MET A 355 2.65 22.74 -11.41
C MET A 355 1.65 23.86 -11.12
N LYS A 356 1.72 24.97 -11.86
CA LYS A 356 0.76 26.07 -11.74
C LYS A 356 -0.62 25.64 -12.20
N ASP A 357 -0.71 24.93 -13.33
CA ASP A 357 -1.98 24.42 -13.85
C ASP A 357 -2.64 23.46 -12.85
N LEU A 358 -1.87 22.55 -12.25
CA LEU A 358 -2.36 21.64 -11.21
C LEU A 358 -2.97 22.39 -10.01
N GLY A 359 -2.40 23.55 -9.64
CA GLY A 359 -2.94 24.42 -8.58
C GLY A 359 -4.27 25.08 -8.93
N GLU A 360 -4.62 25.17 -10.21
CA GLU A 360 -5.89 25.73 -10.68
C GLU A 360 -6.99 24.68 -10.89
N MET A 361 -6.67 23.38 -10.89
CA MET A 361 -7.62 22.26 -11.05
C MET A 361 -8.51 22.00 -9.81
N LYS A 362 -9.17 23.05 -9.30
CA LYS A 362 -9.89 23.08 -8.01
C LYS A 362 -11.14 22.21 -8.00
N TYR A 363 -11.86 22.10 -9.11
CA TYR A 363 -13.04 21.26 -9.27
C TYR A 363 -12.63 19.80 -9.41
N LEU A 364 -11.64 19.49 -10.24
CA LEU A 364 -11.10 18.14 -10.36
C LEU A 364 -10.55 17.63 -9.02
N GLU A 365 -9.85 18.47 -8.24
CA GLU A 365 -9.39 18.11 -6.89
C GLU A 365 -10.57 17.75 -5.97
N ARG A 366 -11.69 18.48 -6.05
CA ARG A 366 -12.92 18.15 -5.29
C ARG A 366 -13.51 16.80 -5.72
N VAL A 367 -13.51 16.50 -7.02
CA VAL A 367 -13.97 15.20 -7.54
C VAL A 367 -13.09 14.06 -7.03
N ILE A 368 -11.76 14.23 -7.03
CA ILE A 368 -10.81 13.24 -6.48
C ILE A 368 -11.03 13.05 -4.98
N LYS A 369 -11.19 14.14 -4.21
CA LYS A 369 -11.46 14.07 -2.76
C LYS A 369 -12.76 13.36 -2.45
N GLU A 370 -13.83 13.65 -3.19
CA GLU A 370 -15.13 12.99 -3.00
C GLU A 370 -15.06 11.50 -3.39
N THR A 371 -14.31 11.18 -4.46
CA THR A 371 -14.02 9.80 -4.83
C THR A 371 -13.32 9.07 -3.69
N LEU A 372 -12.27 9.63 -3.10
CA LEU A 372 -11.53 9.01 -1.99
C LEU A 372 -12.36 8.95 -0.70
N ARG A 373 -13.33 9.85 -0.50
CA ARG A 373 -14.28 9.78 0.62
C ARG A 373 -15.23 8.59 0.48
N LEU A 374 -15.68 8.28 -0.74
CA LEU A 374 -16.60 7.18 -1.05
C LEU A 374 -15.88 5.82 -1.21
N TYR A 375 -14.76 5.84 -1.92
CA TYR A 375 -13.95 4.69 -2.33
C TYR A 375 -12.48 4.94 -1.98
N PRO A 376 -12.11 4.92 -0.69
CA PRO A 376 -10.72 5.11 -0.28
C PRO A 376 -9.84 3.96 -0.80
N SER A 377 -8.69 4.28 -1.39
CA SER A 377 -7.73 3.26 -1.85
C SER A 377 -7.27 2.33 -0.72
N VAL A 378 -7.17 2.87 0.50
CA VAL A 378 -6.84 2.12 1.72
C VAL A 378 -7.97 2.34 2.74
N PRO A 379 -8.95 1.43 2.82
CA PRO A 379 -10.14 1.63 3.65
C PRO A 379 -9.90 1.46 5.16
N PHE A 380 -8.84 0.73 5.55
CA PHE A 380 -8.54 0.45 6.95
C PHE A 380 -7.03 0.50 7.22
N ILE A 381 -6.67 0.96 8.42
CA ILE A 381 -5.34 0.86 9.00
C ILE A 381 -5.46 0.23 10.39
N SER A 382 -4.39 -0.40 10.86
CA SER A 382 -4.37 -0.98 12.21
C SER A 382 -3.10 -0.65 12.97
N ARG A 383 -3.24 -0.54 14.29
CA ARG A 383 -2.15 -0.36 15.25
C ARG A 383 -2.23 -1.45 16.31
N LEU A 384 -1.06 -1.85 16.82
CA LEU A 384 -0.94 -2.66 18.01
C LEU A 384 -0.52 -1.74 19.14
N LEU A 385 -1.34 -1.66 20.19
CA LEU A 385 -1.01 -0.84 21.33
C LEU A 385 0.21 -1.40 22.06
N THR A 386 1.18 -0.54 22.36
CA THR A 386 2.39 -0.84 23.14
C THR A 386 2.29 -0.31 24.57
N GLU A 387 1.39 0.64 24.80
CA GLU A 387 1.08 1.24 26.10
C GLU A 387 -0.44 1.33 26.29
N GLU A 388 -0.89 1.55 27.52
CA GLU A 388 -2.32 1.75 27.82
C GLU A 388 -2.86 3.02 27.16
N LEU A 389 -4.09 2.95 26.66
CA LEU A 389 -4.80 4.07 26.05
C LEU A 389 -6.22 4.11 26.55
N VAL A 390 -6.65 5.27 27.05
CA VAL A 390 -8.05 5.52 27.40
C VAL A 390 -8.77 6.04 26.17
N VAL A 391 -9.84 5.35 25.76
CA VAL A 391 -10.71 5.77 24.65
C VAL A 391 -12.05 6.26 25.19
N SER A 392 -12.72 7.12 24.42
CA SER A 392 -14.05 7.67 24.72
C SER A 392 -15.06 6.56 25.04
N LYS A 393 -15.99 6.86 25.95
CA LYS A 393 -17.09 5.97 26.31
C LYS A 393 -18.43 6.66 26.16
#